data_AF-D9IUM2-F1
#
_entry.id   AF-D9IUM2-F1
#
_cell.length_a   1.000
_cell.length_b   1.000
_cell.length_c   1.000
_cell.angle_alpha   90.00
_cell.angle_beta   90.00
_cell.angle_gamma   90.00
#
_symmetry.space_group_name_H-M   'P 1'
#
loop_
_entity.id
_entity.type
_entity.pdbx_description
1 polymer ?
#
loop_
_entity_poly.entity_id
_entity_poly.type
_entity_poly.pdbx_seq_one_letter_code
_entity_poly.pdbx_strand_id
1 'polypeptide(L)'
;VGISIDSVSLPDSEENSLYARYGNFNNSRLAIDSELVRNIDIVRGSDSLNFGSGSLGGHVNYHTLEAYDLIEENKHFGGLFRSGYSSKNREWTNTVGLAYANEVIDTIFVYSQRYGHEMKSAGGNTHVQSEGYYDTPRDIARRAEIGAARITPDPSTHKNHSYLAKLGWNIIPGHRLGLSVSGQNNSNYIDEKSYSLTTYWREA
;
A
#
# COMPACT_ATOMS: atom_id res chain seq x y z
N VAL A 1 2.66 -8.70 -14.58
CA VAL A 1 2.99 -7.25 -14.67
C VAL A 1 4.09 -7.02 -13.67
N GLY A 2 5.27 -6.64 -14.15
CA GLY A 2 6.44 -6.39 -13.30
C GLY A 2 6.24 -5.11 -12.51
N ILE A 3 6.72 -5.07 -11.27
CA ILE A 3 6.74 -3.86 -10.45
C ILE A 3 8.15 -3.64 -9.94
N SER A 4 8.66 -2.42 -10.09
CA SER A 4 9.94 -2.01 -9.56
C SER A 4 9.87 -0.65 -8.87
N ILE A 5 10.84 -0.40 -7.99
CA ILE A 5 11.07 0.89 -7.34
C ILE A 5 12.50 1.30 -7.69
N ASP A 6 12.68 2.45 -8.32
CA ASP A 6 13.96 2.91 -8.85
C ASP A 6 14.67 1.80 -9.67
N SER A 7 13.88 1.10 -10.51
CA SER A 7 14.32 -0.06 -11.32
C SER A 7 14.74 -1.32 -10.54
N VAL A 8 14.56 -1.35 -9.22
CA VAL A 8 14.75 -2.56 -8.40
C VAL A 8 13.41 -3.30 -8.29
N SER A 9 13.34 -4.51 -8.84
CA SER A 9 12.13 -5.33 -8.81
C SER A 9 11.69 -5.68 -7.39
N LEU A 10 10.39 -5.58 -7.14
CA LEU A 10 9.80 -6.07 -5.89
C LEU A 10 9.71 -7.60 -5.89
N PRO A 11 9.72 -8.23 -4.70
CA PRO A 11 9.44 -9.65 -4.56
C PRO A 11 8.13 -10.07 -5.22
N ASP A 12 8.14 -11.26 -5.82
CA ASP A 12 6.94 -11.84 -6.41
C ASP A 12 5.89 -12.20 -5.35
N SER A 13 4.65 -12.32 -5.81
CA SER A 13 3.54 -12.80 -4.97
C SER A 13 3.67 -14.30 -4.84
N GLU A 14 3.87 -14.79 -3.62
CA GLU A 14 3.80 -16.22 -3.35
C GLU A 14 2.40 -16.60 -2.92
N GLU A 15 1.87 -17.69 -3.47
CA GLU A 15 0.62 -18.28 -3.04
C GLU A 15 0.85 -19.75 -2.73
N ASN A 16 0.51 -20.16 -1.50
CA ASN A 16 0.50 -21.57 -1.15
C ASN A 16 -0.92 -22.13 -1.30
N SER A 17 -1.15 -22.87 -2.38
CA SER A 17 -2.46 -23.44 -2.73
C SER A 17 -3.04 -24.40 -1.68
N LEU A 18 -2.21 -25.02 -0.83
CA LEU A 18 -2.67 -25.89 0.26
C LEU A 18 -3.24 -25.09 1.43
N TYR A 19 -2.69 -23.91 1.72
CA TYR A 19 -3.11 -23.06 2.85
C TYR A 19 -4.05 -21.94 2.46
N ALA A 20 -4.11 -21.57 1.18
CA ALA A 20 -5.04 -20.58 0.64
C ALA A 20 -6.51 -20.92 1.00
N ARG A 21 -6.87 -22.21 1.02
CA ARG A 21 -8.22 -22.69 1.38
C ARG A 21 -8.62 -22.38 2.83
N TYR A 22 -7.64 -22.24 3.72
CA TYR A 22 -7.84 -21.99 5.14
C TYR A 22 -7.75 -20.51 5.51
N GLY A 23 -7.43 -19.62 4.56
CA GLY A 23 -7.33 -18.17 4.81
C GLY A 23 -6.10 -17.74 5.62
N ASN A 24 -5.21 -18.67 5.97
CA ASN A 24 -4.09 -18.43 6.89
C ASN A 24 -2.83 -17.85 6.21
N PHE A 25 -2.89 -17.52 4.91
CA PHE A 25 -1.74 -17.02 4.17
C PHE A 25 -2.02 -15.66 3.56
N ASN A 26 -1.15 -14.70 3.85
CA ASN A 26 -1.21 -13.38 3.26
C ASN A 26 -0.34 -13.35 1.99
N ASN A 27 -0.99 -13.48 0.83
CA ASN A 27 -0.36 -13.34 -0.49
C ASN A 27 -0.28 -11.87 -0.96
N SER A 28 -0.41 -10.90 -0.04
CA SER A 28 -0.32 -9.49 -0.41
C SER A 28 1.04 -9.18 -1.02
N ARG A 29 1.00 -8.49 -2.16
CA ARG A 29 2.20 -7.92 -2.77
C ARG A 29 2.65 -6.70 -2.00
N LEU A 30 3.95 -6.49 -1.94
CA LEU A 30 4.51 -5.23 -1.46
C LEU A 30 4.06 -4.11 -2.39
N ALA A 31 3.54 -3.03 -1.82
CA ALA A 31 3.22 -1.79 -2.52
C ALA A 31 4.12 -0.68 -1.98
N ILE A 32 4.47 0.32 -2.79
CA ILE A 32 5.19 1.50 -2.29
C ILE A 32 4.19 2.54 -1.77
N ASP A 33 4.58 3.26 -0.72
CA ASP A 33 3.85 4.45 -0.30
C ASP A 33 3.99 5.56 -1.34
N SER A 34 2.87 5.99 -1.92
CA SER A 34 2.80 7.11 -2.88
C SER A 34 3.33 8.44 -2.33
N GLU A 35 3.45 8.60 -1.01
CA GLU A 35 4.09 9.77 -0.37
C GLU A 35 5.60 9.84 -0.67
N LEU A 36 6.23 8.70 -0.96
CA LEU A 36 7.67 8.61 -1.25
C LEU A 36 7.98 8.68 -2.75
N VAL A 37 6.96 8.81 -3.60
CA VAL A 37 7.05 8.66 -5.06
C VAL A 37 6.92 10.02 -5.74
N ARG A 38 7.84 10.33 -6.67
CA ARG A 38 7.78 11.52 -7.52
C ARG A 38 6.99 11.29 -8.81
N ASN A 39 7.15 10.12 -9.43
CA ASN A 39 6.50 9.77 -10.68
C ASN A 39 6.37 8.24 -10.83
N ILE A 40 5.54 7.82 -11.77
CA ILE A 40 5.25 6.41 -12.04
C ILE A 40 5.25 6.21 -13.55
N ASP A 41 6.13 5.32 -14.02
CA ASP A 41 6.16 4.89 -15.42
C ASP A 41 5.32 3.63 -15.58
N ILE A 42 4.36 3.66 -16.50
CA ILE A 42 3.48 2.52 -16.80
C ILE A 42 3.63 2.15 -18.26
N VAL A 43 4.23 0.99 -18.51
CA VAL A 43 4.35 0.40 -19.84
C VAL A 43 3.30 -0.70 -20.02
N ARG A 44 2.52 -0.58 -21.10
CA ARG A 44 1.47 -1.55 -21.46
C ARG A 44 1.99 -2.48 -22.54
N GLY A 45 1.70 -3.78 -22.40
CA GLY A 45 2.26 -4.81 -23.27
C GLY A 45 3.62 -5.29 -22.80
N SER A 46 4.17 -6.31 -23.46
CA SER A 46 5.42 -6.94 -23.04
C SER A 46 6.59 -5.95 -23.03
N ASP A 47 7.29 -5.85 -21.90
CA ASP A 47 8.48 -4.99 -21.72
C ASP A 47 9.64 -5.73 -21.04
N SER A 48 9.72 -7.05 -21.28
CA SER A 48 10.74 -7.91 -20.67
C SER A 48 12.17 -7.60 -21.13
N LEU A 49 12.35 -6.84 -22.22
CA LEU A 49 13.69 -6.43 -22.68
C LEU A 49 14.32 -5.36 -21.78
N ASN A 50 13.52 -4.40 -21.29
CA ASN A 50 14.02 -3.31 -20.45
C ASN A 50 14.00 -3.68 -18.97
N PHE A 51 12.98 -4.42 -18.51
CA PHE A 51 12.75 -4.69 -17.09
C PHE A 51 12.80 -6.16 -16.69
N GLY A 52 13.12 -7.07 -17.62
CA GLY A 52 13.33 -8.48 -17.32
C GLY A 52 12.07 -9.26 -16.96
N SER A 53 12.25 -10.28 -16.11
CA SER A 53 11.19 -11.22 -15.72
C SER A 53 9.99 -10.52 -15.06
N GLY A 54 8.80 -11.10 -15.22
CA GLY A 54 7.54 -10.55 -14.67
C GLY A 54 6.84 -9.51 -15.56
N SER A 55 7.52 -8.99 -16.59
CA SER A 55 7.06 -7.88 -17.44
C SER A 55 6.31 -8.30 -18.73
N LEU A 56 5.79 -9.53 -18.81
CA LEU A 56 5.08 -10.05 -19.98
C LEU A 56 3.79 -9.27 -20.32
N GLY A 57 3.07 -8.82 -19.30
CA GLY A 57 1.81 -8.06 -19.45
C GLY A 57 1.97 -6.54 -19.36
N GLY A 58 3.20 -6.05 -19.15
CA GLY A 58 3.48 -4.67 -18.79
C GLY A 58 4.41 -4.54 -17.59
N HIS A 59 4.86 -3.31 -17.37
CA HIS A 59 5.75 -2.93 -16.29
C HIS A 59 5.27 -1.64 -15.61
N VAL A 60 5.41 -1.57 -14.29
CA VAL A 60 5.20 -0.36 -13.49
C VAL A 60 6.47 -0.07 -12.71
N ASN A 61 7.12 1.06 -13.00
CA ASN A 61 8.30 1.53 -12.27
C ASN A 61 7.94 2.77 -11.46
N TYR A 62 8.15 2.72 -10.15
CA TYR A 62 7.98 3.84 -9.25
C TYR A 62 9.31 4.53 -9.06
N HIS A 63 9.39 5.84 -9.33
CA HIS A 63 10.58 6.61 -8.99
C HIS A 63 10.34 7.34 -7.68
N THR A 64 11.27 7.17 -6.75
CA THR A 64 11.17 7.80 -5.44
C THR A 64 11.68 9.24 -5.44
N LEU A 65 11.26 10.03 -4.44
CA LEU A 65 11.68 11.42 -4.29
C LEU A 65 13.21 11.57 -4.28
N GLU A 66 13.68 12.67 -4.85
CA GLU A 66 15.07 13.12 -4.86
C GLU A 66 15.21 14.43 -4.09
N ALA A 67 16.43 14.79 -3.67
CA ALA A 67 16.67 16.01 -2.90
C ALA A 67 16.15 17.27 -3.60
N TYR A 68 16.38 17.39 -4.90
CA TYR A 68 15.94 18.52 -5.71
C TYR A 68 14.42 18.62 -5.88
N ASP A 69 13.65 17.56 -5.56
CA ASP A 69 12.18 17.62 -5.58
C ASP A 69 11.61 18.44 -4.40
N LEU A 70 12.40 18.62 -3.34
CA LEU A 70 12.01 19.37 -2.14
C LEU A 70 12.69 20.75 -2.04
N ILE A 71 13.67 21.03 -2.90
CA ILE A 71 14.50 22.24 -2.85
C ILE A 71 14.09 23.17 -3.99
N GLU A 72 13.70 24.40 -3.63
CA GLU A 72 13.41 25.44 -4.63
C GLU A 72 14.68 25.89 -5.36
N GLU A 73 14.50 26.47 -6.55
CA GLU A 73 15.61 27.02 -7.34
C GLU A 73 16.47 28.00 -6.52
N ASN A 74 17.79 27.91 -6.69
CA ASN A 74 18.80 28.72 -5.98
C ASN A 74 18.83 28.56 -4.45
N LYS A 75 18.21 27.53 -3.88
CA LYS A 75 18.36 27.15 -2.46
C LYS A 75 19.18 25.87 -2.31
N HIS A 76 19.73 25.68 -1.12
CA HIS A 76 20.46 24.47 -0.75
C HIS A 76 19.69 23.56 0.20
N PHE A 77 18.59 24.04 0.77
CA PHE A 77 17.80 23.31 1.75
C PHE A 77 16.31 23.40 1.41
N GLY A 78 15.60 22.30 1.67
CA GLY A 78 14.21 22.12 1.32
C GLY A 78 13.50 21.27 2.36
N GLY A 79 12.18 21.45 2.46
CA GLY A 79 11.36 20.72 3.41
C GLY A 79 9.97 20.47 2.84
N LEU A 80 9.41 19.32 3.22
CA LEU A 80 8.06 18.91 2.88
C LEU A 80 7.30 18.61 4.17
N PHE A 81 6.10 19.16 4.27
CA PHE A 81 5.11 18.70 5.25
C PHE A 81 3.78 18.53 4.53
N ARG A 82 3.19 17.34 4.61
CA ARG A 82 1.88 17.03 4.06
C ARG A 82 1.05 16.32 5.11
N SER A 83 -0.20 16.75 5.27
CA SER A 83 -1.19 16.07 6.09
C SER A 83 -2.49 15.96 5.29
N GLY A 84 -3.13 14.80 5.32
CA GLY A 84 -4.36 14.53 4.58
C GLY A 84 -5.27 13.59 5.33
N TYR A 85 -6.58 13.84 5.23
CA TYR A 85 -7.61 12.99 5.83
C TYR A 85 -8.56 12.44 4.77
N SER A 86 -8.78 11.12 4.78
CA SER A 86 -9.72 10.45 3.89
C SER A 86 -10.91 9.89 4.68
N SER A 87 -12.10 10.43 4.40
CA SER A 87 -13.33 10.07 5.13
C SER A 87 -13.85 8.66 4.81
N LYS A 88 -13.47 8.11 3.66
CA LYS A 88 -13.88 6.78 3.17
C LYS A 88 -13.36 5.64 4.04
N ASN A 89 -12.21 5.81 4.68
CA ASN A 89 -11.57 4.82 5.57
C ASN A 89 -11.09 5.45 6.89
N ARG A 90 -11.51 6.70 7.19
CA ARG A 90 -11.07 7.48 8.36
C ARG A 90 -9.54 7.47 8.50
N GLU A 91 -8.85 7.64 7.38
CA GLU A 91 -7.39 7.55 7.33
C GLU A 91 -6.74 8.92 7.41
N TRP A 92 -5.79 9.07 8.34
CA TRP A 92 -4.86 10.20 8.38
C TRP A 92 -3.55 9.78 7.74
N THR A 93 -3.10 10.54 6.74
CA THR A 93 -1.75 10.46 6.17
C THR A 93 -0.96 11.68 6.63
N ASN A 94 0.23 11.47 7.18
CA ASN A 94 1.14 12.56 7.53
C ASN A 94 2.54 12.24 7.03
N THR A 95 3.11 13.16 6.28
CA THR A 95 4.41 13.04 5.65
C THR A 95 5.26 14.24 6.01
N VAL A 96 6.50 13.98 6.38
CA VAL A 96 7.52 15.00 6.59
C VAL A 96 8.77 14.61 5.80
N GLY A 97 9.40 15.58 5.17
CA GLY A 97 10.63 15.38 4.44
C GLY A 97 11.57 16.56 4.59
N LEU A 98 12.85 16.29 4.53
CA LEU A 98 13.93 17.28 4.56
C LEU A 98 14.94 16.91 3.48
N ALA A 99 15.46 17.93 2.80
CA ALA A 99 16.45 17.75 1.76
C ALA A 99 17.54 18.81 1.87
N TYR A 100 18.75 18.42 1.50
CA TYR A 100 19.88 19.31 1.33
C TYR A 100 20.59 18.97 0.03
N ALA A 101 20.93 19.97 -0.78
CA ALA A 101 21.71 19.76 -1.99
C ALA A 101 22.59 20.96 -2.32
N ASN A 102 23.81 20.67 -2.76
CA ASN A 102 24.73 21.62 -3.36
C ASN A 102 25.41 20.96 -4.57
N GLU A 103 26.48 21.55 -5.09
CA GLU A 103 27.20 21.01 -6.25
C GLU A 103 27.90 19.67 -5.97
N VAL A 104 28.26 19.40 -4.72
CA VAL A 104 29.05 18.23 -4.30
C VAL A 104 28.17 17.13 -3.72
N ILE A 105 27.17 17.46 -2.92
CA ILE A 105 26.38 16.48 -2.17
C ILE A 105 24.90 16.79 -2.30
N ASP A 106 24.09 15.74 -2.40
CA ASP A 106 22.64 15.81 -2.34
C ASP A 106 22.12 14.74 -1.40
N THR A 107 21.14 15.08 -0.58
CA THR A 107 20.56 14.14 0.38
C THR A 107 19.11 14.49 0.66
N ILE A 108 18.31 13.45 0.89
CA ILE A 108 16.91 13.56 1.26
C ILE A 108 16.58 12.52 2.31
N PHE A 109 15.74 12.92 3.26
CA PHE A 109 15.07 12.05 4.20
C PHE A 109 13.58 12.33 4.15
N VAL A 110 12.76 11.29 3.95
CA VAL A 110 11.30 11.38 3.96
C VAL A 110 10.74 10.30 4.87
N TYR A 111 9.77 10.67 5.68
CA TYR A 111 9.00 9.77 6.52
C TYR A 111 7.52 10.03 6.34
N SER A 112 6.76 8.96 6.10
CA SER A 112 5.31 8.97 5.98
C SER A 112 4.70 8.01 6.98
N GLN A 113 3.59 8.41 7.58
CA GLN A 113 2.73 7.54 8.37
C GLN A 113 1.29 7.60 7.86
N ARG A 114 0.66 6.43 7.81
CA ARG A 114 -0.77 6.28 7.54
C ARG A 114 -1.42 5.50 8.67
N TYR A 115 -2.51 6.07 9.19
CA TYR A 115 -3.36 5.39 10.16
C TYR A 115 -4.81 5.47 9.71
N GLY A 116 -5.40 4.32 9.40
CA GLY A 116 -6.74 4.19 8.87
C GLY A 116 -7.49 2.99 9.42
N HIS A 117 -8.74 2.88 9.01
CA HIS A 117 -9.67 1.82 9.41
C HIS A 117 -10.26 1.15 8.17
N GLU A 118 -11.21 0.24 8.36
CA GLU A 118 -11.95 -0.36 7.26
C GLU A 118 -12.59 0.71 6.36
N MET A 119 -12.66 0.40 5.07
CA MET A 119 -13.38 1.23 4.12
C MET A 119 -14.88 1.20 4.45
N LYS A 120 -15.54 2.35 4.43
CA LYS A 120 -16.98 2.44 4.63
C LYS A 120 -17.71 1.80 3.45
N SER A 121 -18.70 0.97 3.74
CA SER A 121 -19.63 0.46 2.73
C SER A 121 -20.59 1.57 2.31
N ALA A 122 -20.86 1.66 1.01
CA ALA A 122 -22.00 2.43 0.49
C ALA A 122 -23.30 1.61 0.49
N GLY A 123 -23.23 0.32 0.83
CA GLY A 123 -24.41 -0.51 1.09
C GLY A 123 -25.08 0.00 2.35
N GLY A 124 -26.20 0.71 2.20
CA GLY A 124 -26.98 1.27 3.31
C GLY A 124 -27.63 0.20 4.20
N ASN A 125 -28.75 0.53 4.84
CA ASN A 125 -29.50 -0.42 5.68
C ASN A 125 -30.19 -1.51 4.85
N THR A 126 -29.43 -2.45 4.28
CA THR A 126 -30.00 -3.66 3.69
C THR A 126 -30.41 -4.59 4.82
N HIS A 127 -31.68 -5.00 4.80
CA HIS A 127 -32.22 -5.93 5.77
C HIS A 127 -31.88 -7.34 5.29
N VAL A 128 -31.17 -8.10 6.13
CA VAL A 128 -30.99 -9.54 5.88
C VAL A 128 -32.38 -10.19 5.94
N GLN A 129 -32.69 -11.09 5.00
CA GLN A 129 -33.98 -11.78 5.01
C GLN A 129 -34.02 -12.81 6.15
N SER A 130 -35.23 -13.14 6.61
CA SER A 130 -35.42 -14.32 7.45
C SER A 130 -35.07 -15.58 6.65
N GLU A 131 -34.31 -16.49 7.24
CA GLU A 131 -33.98 -17.81 6.67
C GLU A 131 -34.93 -18.89 7.22
N GLY A 132 -35.75 -18.58 8.24
CA GLY A 132 -36.64 -19.54 8.89
C GLY A 132 -37.87 -18.92 9.54
N TYR A 133 -38.96 -19.69 9.58
CA TYR A 133 -40.25 -19.28 10.17
C TYR A 133 -40.15 -18.82 11.64
N TYR A 134 -39.13 -19.29 12.38
CA TYR A 134 -38.91 -18.97 13.79
C TYR A 134 -37.87 -17.86 14.03
N ASP A 135 -37.33 -17.23 12.99
CA ASP A 135 -36.33 -16.19 13.16
C ASP A 135 -36.92 -14.97 13.88
N THR A 136 -36.31 -14.59 15.00
CA THR A 136 -36.68 -13.37 15.69
C THR A 136 -36.03 -12.16 14.99
N PRO A 137 -36.56 -10.93 15.19
CA PRO A 137 -35.90 -9.72 14.71
C PRO A 137 -34.45 -9.58 15.20
N ARG A 138 -34.11 -10.16 16.36
CA ARG A 138 -32.74 -10.17 16.89
C ARG A 138 -31.82 -11.11 16.10
N ASP A 139 -32.32 -12.26 15.66
CA ASP A 139 -31.55 -13.23 14.87
C ASP A 139 -31.24 -12.66 13.49
N ILE A 140 -32.22 -12.00 12.87
CA ILE A 140 -32.07 -11.30 11.60
C ILE A 140 -31.03 -10.17 11.70
N ALA A 141 -31.11 -9.34 12.75
CA ALA A 141 -30.15 -8.27 13.00
C ALA A 141 -28.74 -8.81 13.25
N ARG A 142 -28.61 -9.89 14.02
CA ARG A 142 -27.31 -10.51 14.31
C ARG A 142 -26.62 -11.05 13.06
N ARG A 143 -27.37 -11.65 12.12
CA ARG A 143 -26.81 -12.13 10.84
C ARG A 143 -26.31 -11.00 9.94
N ALA A 144 -26.89 -9.81 10.04
CA ALA A 144 -26.38 -8.63 9.33
C ALA A 144 -25.02 -8.15 9.88
N GLU A 145 -24.72 -8.50 11.14
CA GLU A 145 -23.50 -8.10 11.84
C GLU A 145 -22.41 -9.19 11.87
N ILE A 146 -22.75 -10.48 11.80
CA ILE A 146 -21.76 -11.56 11.93
C ILE A 146 -22.13 -12.71 10.98
N GLY A 147 -21.11 -13.31 10.36
CA GLY A 147 -21.20 -14.46 9.49
C GLY A 147 -21.36 -14.10 8.01
N ALA A 148 -21.72 -15.11 7.21
CA ALA A 148 -21.74 -15.01 5.75
C ALA A 148 -22.75 -13.99 5.20
N ALA A 149 -23.78 -13.63 5.97
CA ALA A 149 -24.79 -12.63 5.60
C ALA A 149 -24.37 -11.18 5.95
N ARG A 150 -23.17 -10.97 6.50
CA ARG A 150 -22.65 -9.65 6.85
C ARG A 150 -22.47 -8.80 5.59
N ILE A 151 -22.99 -7.58 5.65
CA ILE A 151 -23.06 -6.61 4.53
C ILE A 151 -22.11 -5.42 4.69
N THR A 152 -21.35 -5.39 5.80
CA THR A 152 -20.37 -4.35 6.09
C THR A 152 -18.98 -4.96 6.17
N PRO A 153 -17.93 -4.24 5.76
CA PRO A 153 -16.54 -4.68 5.92
C PRO A 153 -16.24 -5.07 7.36
N ASP A 154 -15.35 -6.04 7.52
CA ASP A 154 -14.86 -6.41 8.84
C ASP A 154 -14.14 -5.23 9.48
N PRO A 155 -14.40 -4.93 10.77
CA PRO A 155 -13.71 -3.86 11.46
C PRO A 155 -12.21 -4.10 11.39
N SER A 156 -11.47 -3.10 10.92
CA SER A 156 -10.03 -3.23 10.76
C SER A 156 -9.32 -1.95 11.12
N THR A 157 -8.06 -2.09 11.51
CA THR A 157 -7.14 -0.97 11.71
C THR A 157 -5.87 -1.23 10.90
N HIS A 158 -5.40 -0.19 10.23
CA HIS A 158 -4.28 -0.22 9.32
C HIS A 158 -3.28 0.84 9.74
N LYS A 159 -2.05 0.43 10.03
CA LYS A 159 -0.92 1.30 10.38
C LYS A 159 0.21 1.03 9.42
N ASN A 160 0.59 2.03 8.63
CA ASN A 160 1.74 1.95 7.74
C ASN A 160 2.75 3.05 8.05
N HIS A 161 4.01 2.66 8.16
CA HIS A 161 5.15 3.55 8.30
C HIS A 161 6.05 3.35 7.10
N SER A 162 6.43 4.41 6.40
CA SER A 162 7.30 4.34 5.24
C SER A 162 8.39 5.38 5.35
N TYR A 163 9.60 5.02 4.93
CA TYR A 163 10.77 5.89 5.03
C TYR A 163 11.63 5.78 3.77
N LEU A 164 12.28 6.89 3.44
CA LEU A 164 13.23 7.02 2.36
C LEU A 164 14.42 7.85 2.84
N ALA A 165 15.62 7.39 2.56
CA ALA A 165 16.85 8.13 2.73
C ALA A 165 17.73 7.96 1.48
N LYS A 166 18.20 9.06 0.90
CA LYS A 166 19.17 9.03 -0.19
C LYS A 166 20.36 9.94 0.09
N LEU A 167 21.51 9.55 -0.44
CA LEU A 167 22.75 10.31 -0.43
C LEU A 167 23.40 10.19 -1.80
N GLY A 168 23.59 11.32 -2.48
CA GLY A 168 24.39 11.45 -3.69
C GLY A 168 25.65 12.26 -3.43
N TRP A 169 26.77 11.85 -4.03
CA TRP A 169 28.05 12.53 -3.98
C TRP A 169 28.62 12.68 -5.39
N ASN A 170 28.76 13.93 -5.84
CA ASN A 170 29.43 14.32 -7.08
C ASN A 170 30.94 14.47 -6.79
N ILE A 171 31.74 13.48 -7.21
CA ILE A 171 33.17 13.42 -6.91
C ILE A 171 33.95 14.41 -7.79
N ILE A 172 33.67 14.35 -9.09
CA ILE A 172 34.19 15.23 -10.14
C ILE A 172 33.10 15.38 -11.22
N PRO A 173 33.18 16.38 -12.11
CA PRO A 173 32.17 16.56 -13.16
C PRO A 173 31.94 15.26 -13.96
N GLY A 174 30.69 14.79 -14.02
CA GLY A 174 30.31 13.56 -14.71
C GLY A 174 30.40 12.26 -13.88
N HIS A 175 30.91 12.32 -12.64
CA HIS A 175 31.02 11.15 -11.75
C HIS A 175 30.20 11.35 -10.48
N ARG A 176 29.13 10.57 -10.33
CA ARG A 176 28.25 10.57 -9.14
C ARG A 176 28.19 9.18 -8.52
N LEU A 177 28.33 9.14 -7.20
CA LEU A 177 28.04 7.96 -6.38
C LEU A 177 26.71 8.19 -5.65
N GLY A 178 25.80 7.22 -5.66
CA GLY A 178 24.51 7.30 -5.00
C GLY A 178 24.25 6.11 -4.08
N LEU A 179 23.64 6.38 -2.93
CA LEU A 179 23.11 5.39 -1.99
C LEU A 179 21.64 5.71 -1.72
N SER A 180 20.76 4.71 -1.84
CA SER A 180 19.32 4.83 -1.55
C SER A 180 18.90 3.71 -0.60
N VAL A 181 18.14 4.08 0.44
CA VAL A 181 17.54 3.16 1.38
C VAL A 181 16.06 3.54 1.52
N SER A 182 15.18 2.61 1.18
CA SER A 182 13.75 2.75 1.37
C SER A 182 13.19 1.54 2.10
N GLY A 183 12.09 1.73 2.81
CA GLY A 183 11.44 0.64 3.51
C GLY A 183 10.06 1.03 4.02
N GLN A 184 9.31 0.00 4.36
CA GLN A 184 7.99 0.14 4.93
C GLN A 184 7.72 -0.93 5.98
N ASN A 185 6.94 -0.57 6.99
CA ASN A 185 6.44 -1.49 7.99
C ASN A 185 4.94 -1.28 8.14
N ASN A 186 4.18 -2.35 7.89
CA ASN A 186 2.73 -2.32 7.87
C ASN A 186 2.17 -3.29 8.91
N SER A 187 1.23 -2.82 9.73
CA SER A 187 0.49 -3.60 10.71
C SER A 187 -1.01 -3.48 10.42
N ASN A 188 -1.63 -4.61 10.15
CA ASN A 188 -3.05 -4.74 9.93
C ASN A 188 -3.65 -5.61 11.02
N TYR A 189 -4.69 -5.10 11.69
CA TYR A 189 -5.51 -5.88 12.60
C TYR A 189 -6.93 -5.90 12.05
N ILE A 190 -7.53 -7.09 11.95
CA ILE A 190 -8.88 -7.30 11.43
C ILE A 190 -9.64 -8.16 12.43
N ASP A 191 -10.84 -7.74 12.78
CA ASP A 191 -11.80 -8.55 13.53
C ASP A 191 -12.72 -9.25 12.52
N GLU A 192 -12.42 -10.52 12.22
CA GLU A 192 -13.05 -11.31 11.14
C GLU A 192 -14.50 -11.73 11.48
N LYS A 193 -15.41 -10.75 11.54
CA LYS A 193 -16.83 -11.00 11.80
C LYS A 193 -17.54 -11.68 10.64
N SER A 194 -17.04 -11.54 9.41
CA SER A 194 -17.58 -12.22 8.23
C SER A 194 -17.22 -13.70 8.16
N TYR A 195 -16.17 -14.12 8.89
CA TYR A 195 -15.72 -15.50 8.87
C TYR A 195 -16.74 -16.44 9.50
N SER A 196 -17.09 -17.51 8.78
CA SER A 196 -17.99 -18.55 9.26
C SER A 196 -17.41 -19.92 8.96
N LEU A 197 -17.20 -20.72 10.01
CA LEU A 197 -16.74 -22.11 9.91
C LEU A 197 -17.80 -23.05 9.32
N THR A 198 -19.06 -22.62 9.23
CA THR A 198 -20.16 -23.37 8.62
C THR A 198 -20.23 -23.12 7.11
N THR A 199 -19.18 -23.51 6.37
CA THR A 199 -19.27 -23.59 4.91
C THR A 199 -19.42 -25.04 4.48
N TYR A 200 -20.61 -25.39 4.00
CA TYR A 200 -20.82 -26.58 3.18
C TYR A 200 -20.08 -26.37 1.85
N TRP A 201 -19.27 -27.35 1.47
CA TRP A 201 -18.62 -27.55 0.17
C TRP A 201 -18.21 -26.28 -0.60
N ARG A 202 -16.90 -26.00 -0.64
CA ARG A 202 -16.28 -25.14 -1.65
C ARG A 202 -15.70 -26.03 -2.75
N GLU A 203 -16.31 -26.02 -3.94
CA GLU A 203 -15.61 -26.50 -5.15
C GLU A 203 -14.49 -25.50 -5.46
N ALA A 204 -13.30 -26.04 -5.71
CA ALA A 204 -12.11 -25.30 -6.10
C ALA A 204 -12.05 -25.12 -7.61
#